data_AF-A0A2S2NVC7-F1
#
_entry.id   AF-A0A2S2NVC7-F1
#
_cell.length_a   1.000
_cell.length_b   1.000
_cell.length_c   1.000
_cell.angle_alpha   90.00
_cell.angle_beta   90.00
_cell.angle_gamma   90.00
#
_symmetry.space_group_name_H-M   'P 1'
#
loop_
_entity.id
_entity.type
_entity.pdbx_description
1 polymer ?
#
loop_
_entity_poly.entity_id
_entity_poly.type
_entity_poly.pdbx_seq_one_letter_code
_entity_poly.pdbx_strand_id
1 'polypeptide(L)'
;LYDICNAKFPVPIITRWNSMYYAVKKVITNKEKLLVAFDELKLNKLKQSEWAFLDEYCLIMEPLATSLDLMQGEKNCFLGYVAPTIIALRLKLIQSTHLIYCKPLVYSIIKSLEERFKYIFDLTHIKSKPFILSAISHPKFKLSWVPGRYLAVCKQLFITDFNLQYAIENRTDENGSDDNENSDHEFYQILSGDSFLENQISVQ
;
A
#
# COMPACT_ATOMS: atom_id res chain seq x y z
N LEU A 1 -29.05 20.50 3.65
CA LEU A 1 -28.11 19.63 2.88
C LEU A 1 -28.33 18.16 3.20
N TYR A 2 -28.22 17.73 4.47
CA TYR A 2 -28.59 16.37 4.88
C TYR A 2 -30.05 16.04 4.51
N ASP A 3 -30.98 16.95 4.78
CA ASP A 3 -32.42 16.72 4.52
C ASP A 3 -32.76 16.58 3.02
N ILE A 4 -31.94 17.18 2.15
CA ILE A 4 -32.13 17.16 0.69
C ILE A 4 -31.39 15.96 0.07
N CYS A 5 -30.18 15.67 0.55
CA CYS A 5 -29.35 14.59 0.00
C CYS A 5 -29.60 13.22 0.65
N ASN A 6 -30.21 13.20 1.84
CA ASN A 6 -30.28 12.07 2.77
C ASN A 6 -28.91 11.40 2.98
N ALA A 7 -27.85 12.21 3.06
CA ALA A 7 -26.47 11.75 3.12
C ALA A 7 -25.59 12.73 3.90
N LYS A 8 -24.68 12.19 4.71
CA LYS A 8 -23.59 12.97 5.32
C LYS A 8 -22.42 13.02 4.34
N PHE A 9 -21.88 14.22 4.14
CA PHE A 9 -20.67 14.45 3.37
C PHE A 9 -19.47 14.40 4.33
N PRO A 10 -18.46 13.55 4.08
CA PRO A 10 -17.31 13.49 4.94
C PRO A 10 -16.47 14.76 4.76
N VAL A 11 -15.97 15.30 5.87
CA VAL A 11 -15.02 16.41 5.83
C VAL A 11 -13.63 15.81 5.62
N PRO A 12 -12.91 16.20 4.55
CA PRO A 12 -11.53 15.77 4.35
C PRO A 12 -10.66 16.12 5.55
N ILE A 13 -9.83 15.18 5.99
CA ILE A 13 -8.86 15.39 7.07
C ILE A 13 -7.44 15.25 6.51
N ILE A 14 -6.59 16.22 6.82
CA ILE A 14 -5.23 16.32 6.25
C ILE A 14 -4.38 15.07 6.60
N THR A 15 -4.59 14.51 7.79
CA THR A 15 -3.85 13.36 8.31
C THR A 15 -4.20 12.03 7.62
N ARG A 16 -5.33 11.96 6.89
CA ARG A 16 -5.76 10.75 6.18
C ARG A 16 -5.84 11.01 4.68
N TRP A 17 -4.82 10.60 3.95
CA TRP A 17 -4.59 10.98 2.55
C TRP A 17 -5.70 10.58 1.58
N ASN A 18 -6.48 9.52 1.88
CA ASN A 18 -7.62 9.12 1.07
C ASN A 18 -8.94 9.85 1.42
N SER A 19 -8.97 10.68 2.47
CA SER A 19 -10.21 11.34 2.93
C SER A 19 -10.77 12.33 1.91
N MET A 20 -9.90 13.10 1.24
CA MET A 20 -10.31 14.02 0.18
C MET A 20 -10.96 13.29 -0.99
N TYR A 21 -10.37 12.16 -1.43
CA TYR A 21 -10.95 11.32 -2.47
C TYR A 21 -12.36 10.86 -2.09
N TYR A 22 -12.56 10.37 -0.87
CA TYR A 22 -13.88 9.92 -0.43
C TYR A 22 -14.92 11.05 -0.34
N ALA A 23 -14.51 12.25 0.06
CA ALA A 23 -15.38 13.42 0.03
C ALA A 23 -15.81 13.79 -1.37
N VAL A 24 -14.87 13.89 -2.31
CA VAL A 24 -15.18 14.20 -3.71
C VAL A 24 -16.03 13.09 -4.36
N LYS A 25 -15.72 11.81 -4.10
CA LYS A 25 -16.53 10.69 -4.57
C LYS A 25 -17.97 10.78 -4.09
N LYS A 26 -18.18 11.21 -2.83
CA LYS A 26 -19.51 11.42 -2.26
C LYS A 26 -20.26 12.56 -2.95
N VAL A 27 -19.56 13.65 -3.28
CA VAL A 27 -20.10 14.78 -4.06
C VAL A 27 -20.59 14.31 -5.43
N ILE A 28 -19.74 13.58 -6.18
CA ILE A 28 -20.10 13.05 -7.50
C ILE A 28 -21.29 12.08 -7.42
N THR A 29 -21.28 11.17 -6.44
CA THR A 29 -22.36 10.18 -6.24
C THR A 29 -23.71 10.84 -5.94
N ASN A 30 -23.72 12.04 -5.36
CA ASN A 30 -24.94 12.78 -5.01
C ASN A 30 -25.18 14.00 -5.92
N LYS A 31 -24.58 14.01 -7.12
CA LYS A 31 -24.64 15.15 -8.06
C LYS A 31 -26.06 15.68 -8.28
N GLU A 32 -27.01 14.81 -8.59
CA GLU A 32 -28.41 15.22 -8.86
C GLU A 32 -29.05 15.90 -7.64
N LYS A 33 -28.91 15.30 -6.46
CA LYS A 33 -29.46 15.86 -5.22
C LYS A 33 -28.77 17.17 -4.83
N LEU A 34 -27.49 17.32 -5.12
CA LEU A 34 -26.74 18.56 -4.92
C LEU A 34 -27.20 19.67 -5.86
N LEU A 35 -27.55 19.35 -7.10
CA LEU A 35 -28.12 20.34 -8.03
C LEU A 35 -29.45 20.89 -7.51
N VAL A 36 -30.33 20.02 -6.99
CA VAL A 36 -31.58 20.42 -6.33
C VAL A 36 -31.29 21.28 -5.09
N ALA A 37 -30.34 20.87 -4.26
CA ALA A 37 -29.95 21.64 -3.08
C ALA A 37 -29.39 23.03 -3.43
N PHE A 38 -28.62 23.16 -4.52
CA PHE A 38 -28.14 24.46 -4.99
C PHE A 38 -29.28 25.36 -5.45
N ASP A 39 -30.31 24.81 -6.08
CA ASP A 39 -31.51 25.56 -6.48
C ASP A 39 -32.29 26.05 -5.26
N GLU A 40 -32.60 25.15 -4.32
CA GLU A 40 -33.36 25.49 -3.10
C GLU A 40 -32.64 26.52 -2.23
N LEU A 41 -31.32 26.41 -2.11
CA LEU A 41 -30.48 27.30 -1.32
C LEU A 41 -30.03 28.55 -2.08
N LYS A 42 -30.42 28.71 -3.36
CA LYS A 42 -30.01 29.81 -4.25
C LYS A 42 -28.49 30.00 -4.33
N LEU A 43 -27.75 28.88 -4.34
CA LEU A 43 -26.30 28.86 -4.45
C LEU A 43 -25.85 28.77 -5.90
N ASN A 44 -24.64 29.27 -6.17
CA ASN A 44 -24.02 29.11 -7.47
C ASN A 44 -23.74 27.63 -7.74
N LYS A 45 -24.25 27.12 -8.86
CA LYS A 45 -24.00 25.75 -9.31
C LYS A 45 -22.61 25.61 -9.90
N LEU A 46 -22.05 24.42 -9.74
CA LEU A 46 -20.82 24.03 -10.44
C LEU A 46 -21.06 23.95 -11.95
N LYS A 47 -20.10 24.46 -12.72
CA LYS A 47 -20.07 24.40 -14.19
C LYS A 47 -19.83 22.96 -14.64
N GLN A 48 -20.18 22.67 -15.89
CA GLN A 48 -19.94 21.37 -16.49
C GLN A 48 -18.44 20.98 -16.49
N SER A 49 -17.55 21.96 -16.69
CA SER A 49 -16.09 21.76 -16.61
C SER A 49 -15.61 21.41 -15.20
N GLU A 50 -16.24 21.96 -14.16
CA GLU A 50 -15.89 21.67 -12.77
C GLU A 50 -16.35 20.25 -12.40
N TRP A 51 -17.54 19.84 -12.85
CA TRP A 51 -17.98 18.45 -12.69
C TRP A 51 -17.05 17.47 -13.41
N ALA A 52 -16.68 17.76 -14.67
CA ALA A 52 -15.75 16.93 -15.43
C ALA A 52 -14.37 16.83 -14.77
N PHE A 53 -13.88 17.92 -14.15
CA PHE A 53 -12.67 17.89 -13.33
C PHE A 53 -12.80 16.96 -12.12
N LEU A 54 -13.93 17.00 -11.40
CA LEU A 54 -14.14 16.12 -10.24
C LEU A 54 -14.19 14.65 -10.67
N ASP A 55 -14.82 14.35 -11.79
CA ASP A 55 -14.86 13.00 -12.37
C ASP A 55 -13.44 12.49 -12.69
N GLU A 56 -12.62 13.30 -13.37
CA GLU A 56 -11.21 12.97 -13.63
C GLU A 56 -10.38 12.83 -12.35
N TYR A 57 -10.59 13.71 -11.37
CA TYR A 57 -9.92 13.65 -10.08
C TYR A 57 -10.21 12.32 -9.38
N CYS A 58 -11.47 11.89 -9.34
CA CYS A 58 -11.84 10.61 -8.75
C CYS A 58 -11.23 9.43 -9.51
N LEU A 59 -11.21 9.47 -10.84
CA LEU A 59 -10.59 8.42 -11.65
C LEU A 59 -9.09 8.26 -11.34
N ILE A 60 -8.36 9.37 -11.16
CA ILE A 60 -6.91 9.34 -10.85
C ILE A 60 -6.64 8.97 -9.39
N MET A 61 -7.46 9.44 -8.47
CA MET A 61 -7.23 9.24 -7.04
C MET A 61 -7.75 7.89 -6.54
N GLU A 62 -8.67 7.24 -7.24
CA GLU A 62 -9.19 5.91 -6.90
C GLU A 62 -8.11 4.82 -6.75
N PRO A 63 -7.19 4.62 -7.71
CA PRO A 63 -6.14 3.61 -7.55
C PRO A 63 -5.21 3.94 -6.37
N LEU A 64 -4.94 5.22 -6.10
CA LEU A 64 -4.12 5.64 -4.97
C LEU A 64 -4.84 5.38 -3.64
N ALA A 65 -6.10 5.77 -3.51
CA ALA A 65 -6.91 5.53 -2.32
C ALA A 65 -7.05 4.01 -2.04
N THR A 66 -7.33 3.22 -3.07
CA THR A 66 -7.44 1.76 -2.98
C THR A 66 -6.12 1.13 -2.52
N SER A 67 -4.98 1.61 -3.04
CA SER A 67 -3.66 1.14 -2.63
C SER A 67 -3.36 1.47 -1.17
N LEU A 68 -3.75 2.65 -0.71
CA LEU A 68 -3.62 3.06 0.69
C LEU A 68 -4.48 2.17 1.60
N ASP A 69 -5.75 1.94 1.26
CA ASP A 69 -6.63 1.09 2.06
C ASP A 69 -6.14 -0.37 2.10
N LEU A 70 -5.58 -0.86 0.99
CA LEU A 70 -4.96 -2.19 0.96
C LEU A 70 -3.78 -2.28 1.93
N MET A 71 -2.88 -1.29 1.91
CA MET A 71 -1.68 -1.27 2.73
C MET A 71 -1.95 -0.93 4.21
N GLN A 72 -3.03 -0.20 4.50
CA GLN A 72 -3.44 0.16 5.86
C GLN A 72 -4.33 -0.89 6.52
N GLY A 73 -4.85 -1.85 5.75
CA GLY A 73 -5.71 -2.91 6.28
C GLY A 73 -4.90 -3.93 7.08
N GLU A 74 -5.40 -4.32 8.25
CA GLU A 74 -4.76 -5.28 9.17
C GLU A 74 -4.36 -6.60 8.50
N LYS A 75 -5.20 -7.09 7.57
CA LYS A 75 -4.97 -8.36 6.87
C LYS A 75 -3.88 -8.33 5.80
N ASN A 76 -3.48 -7.15 5.32
CA ASN A 76 -2.55 -6.99 4.20
C ASN A 76 -1.40 -6.01 4.54
N CYS A 77 -1.24 -5.66 5.82
CA CYS A 77 -0.19 -4.77 6.31
C CYS A 77 1.15 -5.51 6.45
N PHE A 78 1.57 -6.23 5.40
CA PHE A 78 2.85 -6.92 5.34
C PHE A 78 3.73 -6.32 4.26
N LEU A 79 5.05 -6.36 4.48
CA LEU A 79 6.03 -5.84 3.53
C LEU A 79 5.89 -6.47 2.13
N GLY A 80 5.44 -7.72 2.05
CA GLY A 80 5.21 -8.44 0.80
C GLY A 80 4.12 -7.85 -0.10
N TYR A 81 3.23 -7.01 0.43
CA TYR A 81 2.23 -6.29 -0.36
C TYR A 81 2.77 -4.98 -0.97
N VAL A 82 3.84 -4.41 -0.42
CA VAL A 82 4.27 -3.05 -0.75
C VAL A 82 4.75 -2.92 -2.19
N ALA A 83 5.71 -3.75 -2.61
CA ALA A 83 6.24 -3.69 -3.97
C ALA A 83 5.19 -4.04 -5.05
N PRO A 84 4.40 -5.12 -4.92
CA PRO A 84 3.32 -5.41 -5.86
C PRO A 84 2.30 -4.27 -5.97
N THR A 85 1.91 -3.68 -4.83
CA THR A 85 0.90 -2.61 -4.79
C THR A 85 1.40 -1.33 -5.46
N ILE A 86 2.64 -0.91 -5.16
CA ILE A 86 3.22 0.32 -5.72
C ILE A 86 3.43 0.18 -7.24
N ILE A 87 3.88 -0.98 -7.72
CA ILE A 87 4.02 -1.25 -9.15
C ILE A 87 2.64 -1.23 -9.84
N ALA A 88 1.64 -1.91 -9.26
CA ALA A 88 0.29 -1.93 -9.80
C ALA A 88 -0.35 -0.53 -9.84
N LEU A 89 -0.17 0.27 -8.78
CA LEU A 89 -0.61 1.66 -8.70
C LEU A 89 -0.01 2.47 -9.85
N ARG A 90 1.31 2.43 -10.05
CA ARG A 90 1.97 3.15 -11.13
C ARG A 90 1.43 2.72 -12.50
N LEU A 91 1.26 1.43 -12.74
CA LEU A 91 0.72 0.92 -14.01
C LEU A 91 -0.70 1.44 -14.29
N LYS A 92 -1.58 1.44 -13.27
CA LYS A 92 -2.94 2.00 -13.38
C LYS A 92 -2.93 3.50 -13.70
N LEU A 93 -2.04 4.26 -13.07
CA LEU A 93 -1.91 5.70 -13.33
C LEU A 93 -1.40 5.98 -14.75
N ILE A 94 -0.45 5.20 -15.25
CA ILE A 94 0.07 5.34 -16.63
C ILE A 94 -1.00 5.00 -17.68
N GLN A 95 -1.87 4.04 -17.39
CA GLN A 95 -2.98 3.68 -18.27
C GLN A 95 -4.06 4.77 -18.36
N SER A 96 -4.03 5.77 -17.48
CA SER A 96 -4.98 6.90 -17.49
C SER A 96 -4.57 7.95 -18.54
N THR A 97 -4.84 7.66 -19.82
CA THR A 97 -4.38 8.47 -20.96
C THR A 97 -5.38 9.55 -21.40
N HIS A 98 -6.67 9.37 -21.13
CA HIS A 98 -7.75 10.25 -21.59
C HIS A 98 -8.14 11.32 -20.55
N LEU A 99 -7.17 12.14 -20.14
CA LEU A 99 -7.39 13.23 -19.18
C LEU A 99 -7.37 14.57 -19.90
N ILE A 100 -8.23 15.50 -19.50
CA ILE A 100 -8.30 16.88 -19.99
C ILE A 100 -7.76 17.83 -18.91
N TYR A 101 -8.16 17.64 -17.66
CA TYR A 101 -7.88 18.53 -16.54
C TYR A 101 -6.80 17.98 -15.59
N CYS A 102 -6.79 16.68 -15.33
CA CYS A 102 -5.95 16.06 -14.30
C CYS A 102 -4.59 15.53 -14.82
N LYS A 103 -4.17 15.89 -16.04
CA LYS A 103 -2.83 15.50 -16.56
C LYS A 103 -1.67 15.90 -15.63
N PRO A 104 -1.62 17.13 -15.08
CA PRO A 104 -0.53 17.52 -14.18
C PRO A 104 -0.56 16.72 -12.87
N LEU A 105 -1.76 16.39 -12.38
CA LEU A 105 -1.93 15.62 -11.15
C LEU A 105 -1.40 14.19 -11.31
N VAL A 106 -1.81 13.46 -12.34
CA VAL A 106 -1.34 12.08 -12.56
C VAL A 106 0.19 12.05 -12.75
N TYR A 107 0.74 13.00 -13.50
CA TYR A 107 2.19 13.12 -13.69
C TYR A 107 2.91 13.35 -12.36
N SER A 108 2.39 14.26 -11.53
CA SER A 108 2.99 14.57 -10.23
C SER A 108 2.97 13.36 -9.30
N ILE A 109 1.87 12.61 -9.26
CA ILE A 109 1.76 11.40 -8.45
C ILE A 109 2.76 10.34 -8.93
N ILE A 110 2.82 10.06 -10.23
CA ILE A 110 3.76 9.08 -10.80
C ILE A 110 5.19 9.48 -10.45
N LYS A 111 5.56 10.74 -10.69
CA LYS A 111 6.90 11.26 -10.40
C LYS A 111 7.24 11.11 -8.91
N SER A 112 6.35 11.54 -8.02
CA SER A 112 6.57 11.42 -6.58
C SER A 112 6.67 9.96 -6.10
N LEU A 113 5.90 9.04 -6.71
CA LEU A 113 6.03 7.61 -6.44
C LEU A 113 7.42 7.11 -6.86
N GLU A 114 7.85 7.42 -8.09
CA GLU A 114 9.15 7.00 -8.62
C GLU A 114 10.33 7.54 -7.81
N GLU A 115 10.26 8.79 -7.37
CA GLU A 115 11.28 9.42 -6.53
C GLU A 115 11.32 8.78 -5.14
N ARG A 116 10.17 8.64 -4.48
CA ARG A 116 10.08 8.12 -3.10
C ARG A 116 10.41 6.63 -3.02
N PHE A 117 10.01 5.86 -4.03
CA PHE A 117 10.13 4.40 -4.07
C PHE A 117 11.08 3.95 -5.19
N LYS A 118 12.15 4.71 -5.43
CA LYS A 118 13.14 4.40 -6.48
C LYS A 118 13.64 2.95 -6.42
N TYR A 119 13.82 2.40 -5.22
CA TYR A 119 14.24 1.01 -4.98
C TYR A 119 13.16 -0.04 -5.34
N ILE A 120 11.88 0.33 -5.43
CA ILE A 120 10.84 -0.58 -5.93
C ILE A 120 10.81 -0.59 -7.46
N PHE A 121 11.17 0.54 -8.10
CA PHE A 121 11.21 0.65 -9.55
C PHE A 121 12.55 0.20 -10.17
N ASP A 122 13.61 0.21 -9.36
CA ASP A 122 14.90 -0.41 -9.64
C ASP A 122 15.16 -1.54 -8.64
N LEU A 123 14.80 -2.76 -9.02
CA LEU A 123 14.95 -3.96 -8.18
C LEU A 123 16.40 -4.46 -8.06
N THR A 124 17.37 -3.79 -8.70
CA THR A 124 18.80 -4.05 -8.48
C THR A 124 19.37 -3.26 -7.30
N HIS A 125 18.61 -2.28 -6.79
CA HIS A 125 19.05 -1.42 -5.72
C HIS A 125 19.17 -2.20 -4.39
N ILE A 126 20.17 -1.88 -3.56
CA ILE A 126 20.44 -2.61 -2.31
C ILE A 126 19.25 -2.63 -1.34
N LYS A 127 18.52 -1.51 -1.25
CA LYS A 127 17.30 -1.38 -0.43
C LYS A 127 16.10 -2.20 -0.94
N SER A 128 16.17 -2.78 -2.13
CA SER A 128 15.06 -3.54 -2.73
C SER A 128 14.94 -4.94 -2.15
N LYS A 129 16.03 -5.51 -1.62
CA LYS A 129 16.09 -6.89 -1.13
C LYS A 129 14.93 -7.26 -0.19
N PRO A 130 14.62 -6.51 0.89
CA PRO A 130 13.53 -6.87 1.80
C PRO A 130 12.16 -6.92 1.10
N PHE A 131 11.89 -5.98 0.19
CA PHE A 131 10.64 -5.92 -0.56
C PHE A 131 10.51 -7.09 -1.53
N ILE A 132 11.61 -7.43 -2.22
CA ILE A 132 11.65 -8.55 -3.17
C ILE A 132 11.39 -9.86 -2.43
N LEU A 133 12.15 -10.14 -1.37
CA LEU A 133 12.05 -11.38 -0.60
C LEU A 133 10.67 -11.52 0.04
N SER A 134 10.17 -10.45 0.67
CA SER A 134 8.84 -10.48 1.30
C SER A 134 7.73 -10.75 0.30
N ALA A 135 7.80 -10.14 -0.89
CA ALA A 135 6.76 -10.30 -1.91
C ALA A 135 6.83 -11.66 -2.62
N ILE A 136 8.04 -12.18 -2.89
CA ILE A 136 8.23 -13.50 -3.50
C ILE A 136 7.81 -14.62 -2.54
N SER A 137 8.13 -14.49 -1.25
CA SER A 137 7.73 -15.45 -0.22
C SER A 137 6.22 -15.48 0.00
N HIS A 138 5.50 -14.44 -0.42
CA HIS A 138 4.06 -14.35 -0.24
C HIS A 138 3.31 -15.21 -1.29
N PRO A 139 2.46 -16.19 -0.89
CA PRO A 139 1.83 -17.14 -1.81
C PRO A 139 0.97 -16.49 -2.91
N LYS A 140 0.37 -15.34 -2.62
CA LYS A 140 -0.44 -14.57 -3.58
C LYS A 140 0.36 -14.01 -4.75
N PHE A 141 1.61 -13.62 -4.52
CA PHE A 141 2.39 -12.83 -5.48
C PHE A 141 3.49 -13.66 -6.14
N LYS A 142 4.29 -14.39 -5.36
CA LYS A 142 5.43 -15.16 -5.91
C LYS A 142 6.26 -14.28 -6.85
N LEU A 143 6.48 -14.72 -8.09
CA LEU A 143 7.19 -13.95 -9.12
C LEU A 143 6.26 -13.15 -10.06
N SER A 144 4.93 -13.24 -9.93
CA SER A 144 3.99 -12.71 -10.94
C SER A 144 3.96 -11.18 -11.01
N TRP A 145 4.41 -10.50 -9.96
CA TRP A 145 4.47 -9.03 -9.88
C TRP A 145 5.78 -8.46 -10.43
N VAL A 146 6.81 -9.30 -10.63
CA VAL A 146 8.15 -8.86 -11.01
C VAL A 146 8.19 -8.52 -12.51
N PRO A 147 8.64 -7.33 -12.91
CA PRO A 147 8.84 -7.00 -14.32
C PRO A 147 9.83 -7.97 -14.97
N GLY A 148 9.57 -8.40 -16.20
CA GLY A 148 10.37 -9.43 -16.89
C GLY A 148 11.88 -9.17 -16.88
N ARG A 149 12.30 -7.91 -16.99
CA ARG A 149 13.73 -7.50 -16.93
C ARG A 149 14.43 -7.84 -15.60
N TYR A 150 13.69 -7.97 -14.51
CA TYR A 150 14.22 -8.27 -13.17
C TYR A 150 13.98 -9.72 -12.73
N LEU A 151 13.25 -10.52 -13.52
CA LEU A 151 12.82 -11.85 -13.13
C LEU A 151 14.01 -12.75 -12.73
N ALA A 152 15.07 -12.75 -13.55
CA ALA A 152 16.28 -13.53 -13.28
C ALA A 152 16.99 -13.06 -12.00
N VAL A 153 17.16 -11.75 -11.82
CA VAL A 153 17.82 -11.15 -10.65
C VAL A 153 17.05 -11.48 -9.37
N CYS A 154 15.74 -11.27 -9.36
CA CYS A 154 14.91 -11.53 -8.19
C CYS A 154 14.84 -13.03 -7.85
N LYS A 155 14.80 -13.91 -8.87
CA LYS A 155 14.84 -15.37 -8.66
C LYS A 155 16.17 -15.80 -8.04
N GLN A 156 17.29 -15.33 -8.58
CA GLN A 156 18.61 -15.63 -8.04
C GLN A 156 18.78 -15.11 -6.61
N LEU A 157 18.33 -13.88 -6.35
CA LEU A 157 18.35 -13.30 -5.01
C LEU A 157 17.60 -14.18 -4.00
N PHE A 158 16.41 -14.66 -4.36
CA PHE A 158 15.60 -15.52 -3.50
C PHE A 158 16.29 -16.86 -3.21
N ILE A 159 16.83 -17.53 -4.23
CA ILE A 159 17.53 -18.82 -4.07
C ILE A 159 18.78 -18.66 -3.21
N THR A 160 19.59 -17.62 -3.46
CA THR A 160 20.80 -17.36 -2.68
C THR A 160 20.49 -17.11 -1.22
N ASP A 161 19.45 -16.33 -0.92
CA ASP A 161 19.07 -16.04 0.47
C ASP A 161 18.50 -17.27 1.17
N PHE A 162 17.69 -18.07 0.47
CA PHE A 162 17.18 -19.35 0.99
C PHE A 162 18.32 -20.33 1.32
N ASN A 163 19.28 -20.49 0.41
CA ASN A 163 20.42 -21.38 0.64
C ASN A 163 21.32 -20.88 1.78
N LEU A 164 21.48 -19.56 1.92
CA LEU A 164 22.25 -18.98 3.03
C LEU A 164 21.55 -19.26 4.36
N GLN A 165 20.24 -19.07 4.43
CA GLN A 165 19.43 -19.36 5.62
C GLN A 165 19.50 -20.84 6.01
N TYR A 166 19.32 -21.74 5.04
CA TYR A 166 19.46 -23.19 5.23
C TYR A 166 20.86 -23.59 5.73
N ALA A 167 21.91 -22.96 5.21
CA ALA A 167 23.28 -23.22 5.65
C ALA A 167 23.62 -22.62 7.03
N ILE A 168 22.85 -21.66 7.52
CA ILE A 168 22.96 -21.13 8.89
C ILE A 168 22.26 -22.10 9.84
N GLU A 169 21.03 -22.48 9.53
CA GLU A 169 20.22 -23.41 10.34
C GLU A 169 20.96 -24.74 10.57
N ASN A 170 21.52 -25.35 9.52
CA ASN A 170 22.28 -26.59 9.66
C ASN A 170 23.60 -26.46 10.43
N ARG A 171 24.19 -25.26 10.55
CA ARG A 171 25.40 -25.05 11.39
C ARG A 171 25.06 -24.93 12.87
N THR A 172 23.87 -24.46 13.19
CA THR A 172 23.37 -24.39 14.57
C THR A 172 23.02 -25.77 15.11
N ASP A 173 22.54 -26.68 14.25
CA ASP A 173 22.17 -28.05 14.64
C ASP A 173 23.38 -28.97 14.88
N GLU A 174 24.54 -28.70 14.29
CA GLU A 174 25.78 -29.48 14.55
C GLU A 174 26.41 -29.20 15.93
N ASN A 175 25.95 -28.17 16.66
CA ASN A 175 26.47 -27.80 17.99
C ASN A 175 25.47 -28.05 19.15
N GLY A 176 24.30 -28.62 18.90
CA GLY A 176 23.28 -28.90 19.92
C GLY A 176 22.69 -30.30 19.75
N SER A 177 22.88 -31.17 20.75
CA SER A 177 22.31 -32.52 20.78
C SER A 177 20.85 -32.54 21.25
N ASP A 178 20.07 -33.42 20.61
CA ASP A 178 18.79 -34.09 21.00
C ASP A 178 17.43 -33.35 20.87
N ASP A 179 16.74 -33.69 19.77
CA ASP A 179 15.31 -33.92 19.49
C ASP A 179 14.19 -33.50 20.48
N ASN A 180 13.32 -32.58 20.05
CA ASN A 180 11.85 -32.77 19.90
C ASN A 180 11.12 -31.48 19.42
N GLU A 181 10.21 -31.62 18.44
CA GLU A 181 9.44 -30.52 17.84
C GLU A 181 8.40 -29.87 18.81
N ASN A 182 8.71 -28.63 19.23
CA ASN A 182 7.94 -27.38 19.11
C ASN A 182 6.54 -27.18 19.77
N SER A 183 6.37 -26.03 20.46
CA SER A 183 5.08 -25.33 20.56
C SER A 183 5.17 -23.80 20.80
N ASP A 184 4.92 -23.03 19.75
CA ASP A 184 4.51 -21.64 19.62
C ASP A 184 5.49 -20.42 19.92
N HIS A 185 6.06 -20.24 21.11
CA HIS A 185 7.11 -19.20 21.37
C HIS A 185 8.15 -19.68 22.41
N GLU A 186 8.00 -20.79 23.12
CA GLU A 186 9.12 -21.73 23.37
C GLU A 186 9.61 -22.42 22.08
N PHE A 187 8.97 -21.98 21.00
CA PHE A 187 9.12 -22.09 19.56
C PHE A 187 9.55 -20.73 18.94
N TYR A 188 9.80 -19.63 19.69
CA TYR A 188 10.31 -18.31 19.24
C TYR A 188 11.00 -17.40 20.33
N GLN A 189 11.18 -17.80 21.60
CA GLN A 189 11.59 -17.01 22.79
C GLN A 189 13.08 -17.20 23.08
N ILE A 190 13.68 -18.24 22.51
CA ILE A 190 15.12 -18.37 22.27
C ILE A 190 15.69 -17.19 21.45
N LEU A 191 14.85 -16.40 20.77
CA LEU A 191 15.31 -15.46 19.76
C LEU A 191 15.99 -14.18 20.31
N SER A 192 16.21 -13.95 21.62
CA SER A 192 16.95 -12.73 22.09
C SER A 192 17.68 -12.66 23.48
N GLY A 193 17.68 -13.60 24.45
CA GLY A 193 18.33 -13.35 25.77
C GLY A 193 19.88 -13.41 25.72
N ASP A 194 20.71 -12.52 26.29
CA ASP A 194 20.66 -11.93 27.63
C ASP A 194 20.37 -10.41 27.68
N SER A 195 19.69 -9.96 28.74
CA SER A 195 19.51 -8.55 29.21
C SER A 195 18.19 -7.81 28.94
N PHE A 196 17.03 -8.48 28.91
CA PHE A 196 15.75 -7.78 29.07
C PHE A 196 14.96 -8.34 30.26
N LEU A 197 14.58 -7.47 31.21
CA LEU A 197 13.46 -7.61 32.18
C LEU A 197 13.73 -7.93 33.67
N GLU A 198 14.95 -7.79 34.22
CA GLU A 198 15.13 -7.92 35.68
C GLU A 198 15.12 -6.61 36.48
N ASN A 199 14.68 -5.49 35.89
CA ASN A 199 14.29 -4.35 36.72
C ASN A 199 13.00 -3.74 36.19
N GLN A 200 11.99 -3.74 37.07
CA GLN A 200 10.62 -3.26 36.88
C GLN A 200 9.73 -4.33 36.25
N ILE A 201 8.81 -4.98 36.97
CA ILE A 201 7.79 -4.37 37.82
C ILE A 201 7.48 -5.34 38.99
N SER A 202 7.96 -5.00 40.18
CA SER A 202 7.34 -5.41 41.45
C SER A 202 6.44 -4.26 41.90
N VAL A 203 5.12 -4.40 41.77
CA VAL A 203 4.17 -3.77 42.69
C VAL A 203 3.02 -4.76 42.87
N GLN A 204 2.97 -5.27 44.10
CA GLN A 204 1.82 -5.89 44.76
C GLN A 204 0.75 -4.82 45.02
#